data_AF-A0A318U144-F1
#
_entry.id   AF-A0A318U144-F1
#
_cell.length_a   1.000
_cell.length_b   1.000
_cell.length_c   1.000
_cell.angle_alpha   90.00
_cell.angle_beta   90.00
_cell.angle_gamma   90.00
#
_symmetry.space_group_name_H-M   'P 1'
#
loop_
_entity.id
_entity.type
_entity.pdbx_description
1 polymer ?
#
loop_
_entity_poly.entity_id
_entity_poly.type
_entity_poly.pdbx_seq_one_letter_code
_entity_poly.pdbx_strand_id
1 'polypeptide(L)'
;MQIYSGKLVIDLATIVESDEEKVMKINAHEALSSELMQELRVILGAAGYLAGSVGATLEKVEDVNTNDYSMIKSYVKQSKKDVHRVYNKANRATFRIE
;
A
#
# COMPACT_ATOMS: atom_id res chain seq x y z
N MET A 1 -3.62 7.00 32.91
CA MET A 1 -3.43 6.58 31.50
C MET A 1 -3.95 7.69 30.61
N GLN A 2 -3.33 7.92 29.46
CA GLN A 2 -3.74 8.94 28.49
C GLN A 2 -3.94 8.28 27.14
N ILE A 3 -4.96 8.71 26.39
CA ILE A 3 -5.27 8.20 25.04
C ILE A 3 -4.79 9.23 24.04
N TYR A 4 -4.00 8.79 23.06
CA TYR A 4 -3.60 9.59 21.90
C TYR A 4 -4.34 9.08 20.67
N SER A 5 -4.88 10.01 19.89
CA SER A 5 -5.66 9.72 18.68
C SER A 5 -5.20 10.60 17.52
N GLY A 6 -5.25 10.07 16.31
CA GLY A 6 -4.75 10.72 15.10
C GLY A 6 -5.05 9.90 13.85
N LYS A 7 -4.38 10.25 12.74
CA LYS A 7 -4.50 9.57 11.45
C LYS A 7 -3.12 9.26 10.85
N LEU A 8 -3.00 8.09 10.23
CA LEU A 8 -1.88 7.76 9.34
C LEU A 8 -2.28 8.17 7.92
N VAL A 9 -1.40 8.91 7.24
CA VAL A 9 -1.58 9.31 5.83
C VAL A 9 -0.48 8.66 5.01
N ILE A 10 -0.86 8.01 3.92
CA ILE A 10 0.05 7.38 2.96
C ILE A 10 -0.35 7.92 1.58
N ASP A 11 0.57 8.62 0.93
CA ASP A 11 0.37 9.11 -0.42
C ASP A 11 0.57 7.98 -1.43
N LEU A 12 -0.40 7.80 -2.33
CA LEU A 12 -0.43 6.72 -3.31
C LEU A 12 -0.68 7.29 -4.71
N ALA A 13 0.01 6.72 -5.70
CA ALA A 13 -0.20 7.01 -7.11
C ALA A 13 -0.13 5.71 -7.92
N THR A 14 -0.99 5.60 -8.93
CA THR A 14 -1.01 4.49 -9.87
C THR A 14 -1.33 4.97 -11.28
N ILE A 15 -0.96 4.18 -12.28
CA ILE A 15 -1.25 4.45 -13.68
C ILE A 15 -2.17 3.34 -14.17
N VAL A 16 -3.29 3.73 -14.75
CA VAL A 16 -4.25 2.83 -15.40
C VAL A 16 -4.29 3.12 -16.90
N GLU A 17 -4.64 2.11 -17.68
CA GLU A 17 -4.84 2.28 -19.13
C GLU A 17 -6.10 3.11 -19.39
N SER A 18 -6.10 3.85 -20.51
CA SER A 18 -7.22 4.71 -20.90
C SER A 18 -8.44 3.87 -21.26
N ASP A 19 -9.57 4.16 -20.60
CA ASP A 19 -10.85 3.48 -20.79
C ASP A 19 -11.99 4.42 -20.34
N GLU A 20 -13.22 3.92 -20.28
CA GLU A 20 -14.33 4.59 -19.60
C GLU A 20 -13.96 4.91 -18.14
N GLU A 21 -14.35 6.09 -17.65
CA GLU A 21 -13.99 6.59 -16.31
C GLU A 21 -14.31 5.58 -15.20
N LYS A 22 -15.45 4.90 -15.30
CA LYS A 22 -15.87 3.88 -14.32
C LYS A 22 -14.90 2.70 -14.29
N VAL A 23 -14.43 2.24 -15.46
CA VAL A 23 -13.48 1.15 -15.59
C VAL A 23 -12.11 1.58 -15.07
N MET A 24 -11.65 2.77 -15.46
CA MET A 24 -10.40 3.35 -14.95
C MET A 24 -10.41 3.47 -13.42
N LYS A 25 -11.53 3.91 -12.83
CA LYS A 25 -11.68 4.02 -11.37
C LYS A 25 -11.62 2.64 -10.70
N ILE A 26 -12.25 1.62 -11.26
CA ILE A 26 -12.15 0.24 -10.75
C ILE A 26 -10.70 -0.25 -10.80
N ASN A 27 -10.04 -0.09 -11.95
CA ASN A 27 -8.66 -0.52 -12.16
C ASN A 27 -7.68 0.21 -11.23
N ALA A 28 -7.92 1.48 -10.93
CA ALA A 28 -7.10 2.24 -9.98
C ALA A 28 -7.12 1.62 -8.58
N HIS A 29 -8.23 1.00 -8.19
CA HIS A 29 -8.41 0.38 -6.88
C HIS A 29 -8.17 -1.13 -6.86
N GLU A 30 -7.88 -1.77 -8.00
CA GLU A 30 -7.80 -3.24 -8.10
C GLU A 30 -6.83 -3.86 -7.09
N ALA A 31 -5.67 -3.22 -6.88
CA ALA A 31 -4.65 -3.68 -5.93
C ALA A 31 -4.96 -3.33 -4.46
N LEU A 32 -5.97 -2.49 -4.19
CA LEU A 32 -6.41 -2.10 -2.84
C LEU A 32 -7.40 -3.14 -2.28
N SER A 33 -6.95 -4.39 -2.22
CA SER A 33 -7.80 -5.52 -1.84
C SER A 33 -8.08 -5.57 -0.34
N SER A 34 -9.12 -6.33 0.04
CA SER A 34 -9.47 -6.58 1.45
C SER A 34 -8.32 -7.23 2.22
N GLU A 35 -7.54 -8.11 1.57
CA GLU A 35 -6.38 -8.77 2.15
C GLU A 35 -5.29 -7.75 2.53
N LEU A 36 -4.97 -6.81 1.63
CA LEU A 36 -4.00 -5.75 1.92
C LEU A 36 -4.44 -4.89 3.11
N MET A 37 -5.73 -4.51 3.17
CA MET A 37 -6.26 -3.71 4.28
C MET A 37 -6.21 -4.47 5.61
N GLN A 38 -6.44 -5.80 5.57
CA GLN A 38 -6.32 -6.65 6.74
C GLN A 38 -4.87 -6.78 7.21
N GLU A 39 -3.91 -6.94 6.30
CA GLU A 39 -2.48 -7.00 6.63
C GLU A 39 -2.01 -5.70 7.30
N LEU A 40 -2.37 -4.54 6.73
CA LEU A 40 -2.07 -3.24 7.33
C LEU A 40 -2.64 -3.12 8.75
N ARG A 41 -3.89 -3.55 8.96
CA ARG A 41 -4.52 -3.56 10.28
C ARG A 41 -3.76 -4.44 11.28
N VAL A 42 -3.31 -5.63 10.86
CA VAL A 42 -2.53 -6.54 11.71
C VAL A 42 -1.17 -5.93 12.07
N ILE A 43 -0.47 -5.31 11.11
CA ILE A 43 0.82 -4.66 11.34
C ILE A 43 0.67 -3.50 12.33
N LEU A 44 -0.34 -2.65 12.15
CA LEU A 44 -0.63 -1.54 13.07
C LEU A 44 -0.98 -2.04 14.47
N GLY A 45 -1.79 -3.10 14.57
CA GLY A 45 -2.13 -3.75 15.84
C GLY A 45 -0.92 -4.32 16.56
N ALA A 46 -0.01 -4.98 15.83
CA ALA A 46 1.24 -5.50 16.39
C ALA A 46 2.18 -4.39 16.89
N ALA A 47 2.08 -3.18 16.33
CA ALA A 47 2.81 -2.00 16.78
C ALA A 47 2.11 -1.22 17.92
N GLY A 48 0.96 -1.70 18.42
CA GLY A 48 0.23 -1.09 19.53
C GLY A 48 -0.83 -0.05 19.13
N TYR A 49 -1.16 0.06 17.85
CA TYR A 49 -2.17 0.99 17.35
C TYR A 49 -3.51 0.29 17.10
N LEU A 50 -4.61 0.93 17.51
CA LEU A 50 -5.96 0.49 17.16
C LEU A 50 -6.40 1.19 15.86
N ALA A 51 -6.44 0.44 14.75
CA ALA A 51 -7.00 0.90 13.48
C ALA A 51 -8.45 0.36 13.31
N GLY A 52 -9.45 1.22 13.54
CA GLY A 52 -10.87 0.83 13.44
C GLY A 52 -11.29 0.49 12.00
N SER A 53 -10.86 1.30 11.03
CA SER A 53 -11.01 1.05 9.60
C SER A 53 -9.71 1.37 8.86
N VAL A 54 -9.45 0.63 7.79
CA VAL A 54 -8.34 0.86 6.85
C VAL A 54 -8.94 0.81 5.46
N GLY A 55 -8.67 1.81 4.65
CA GLY A 55 -9.18 1.94 3.30
C GLY A 55 -8.46 3.08 2.58
N ALA A 56 -8.65 3.14 1.27
CA ALA A 56 -8.09 4.19 0.43
C ALA A 56 -9.08 4.54 -0.69
N THR A 57 -8.98 5.77 -1.18
CA THR A 57 -9.75 6.25 -2.33
C THR A 57 -8.79 6.96 -3.25
N LEU A 58 -8.80 6.58 -4.52
CA LEU A 58 -7.98 7.13 -5.58
C LEU A 58 -8.88 7.89 -6.57
N GLU A 59 -8.45 9.10 -6.89
CA GLU A 59 -9.15 10.00 -7.81
C GLU A 59 -8.20 10.39 -8.96
N LYS A 60 -8.77 10.68 -10.13
CA LYS A 60 -7.99 11.21 -11.24
C LYS A 60 -7.54 12.62 -10.86
N VAL A 61 -6.22 12.84 -10.86
CA VAL A 61 -5.63 14.17 -10.62
C VAL A 61 -5.30 14.85 -11.94
N GLU A 62 -4.57 14.17 -12.82
CA GLU A 62 -4.14 14.67 -14.13
C GLU A 62 -3.85 13.52 -15.10
N ASP A 63 -3.64 13.85 -16.38
CA ASP A 63 -3.16 12.88 -17.37
C ASP A 63 -1.68 12.61 -17.18
N VAL A 64 -1.27 11.35 -17.33
CA VAL A 64 0.11 10.92 -17.07
C VAL A 64 1.08 11.54 -18.10
N ASN A 65 2.13 12.21 -17.62
CA ASN A 65 3.24 12.62 -18.49
C ASN A 65 4.32 11.52 -18.56
N THR A 66 5.27 11.66 -19.49
CA THR A 66 6.32 10.63 -19.71
C THR A 66 7.21 10.42 -18.48
N ASN A 67 7.45 11.46 -17.68
CA ASN A 67 8.28 11.36 -16.48
C ASN A 67 7.56 10.58 -15.38
N ASP A 68 6.29 10.89 -15.13
CA ASP A 68 5.45 10.18 -14.14
C ASP A 68 5.32 8.71 -14.52
N TYR A 69 5.10 8.44 -15.82
CA TYR A 69 5.02 7.09 -16.34
C TYR A 69 6.28 6.28 -16.01
N SER A 70 7.45 6.83 -16.36
CA SER A 70 8.74 6.17 -16.16
C SER A 70 9.03 5.96 -14.67
N MET A 71 8.78 6.99 -13.85
CA MET A 71 9.03 6.96 -12.42
C MET A 71 8.15 5.91 -11.72
N ILE A 72 6.84 5.96 -11.92
CA ILE A 72 5.90 5.04 -11.26
C ILE A 72 6.16 3.60 -11.73
N LYS A 73 6.35 3.35 -13.02
CA LYS A 73 6.66 2.00 -13.53
C LYS A 73 7.98 1.46 -12.99
N SER A 74 9.02 2.30 -12.91
CA SER A 74 10.32 1.91 -12.34
C SER A 74 10.18 1.54 -10.87
N TYR A 75 9.50 2.39 -10.09
CA TYR A 75 9.22 2.14 -8.68
C TYR A 75 8.45 0.84 -8.48
N VAL A 76 7.32 0.66 -9.16
CA VAL A 76 6.50 -0.57 -9.07
C VAL A 76 7.32 -1.81 -9.43
N LYS A 77 8.14 -1.75 -10.48
CA LYS A 77 9.00 -2.86 -10.89
C LYS A 77 10.01 -3.22 -9.81
N GLN A 78 10.61 -2.23 -9.15
CA GLN A 78 11.55 -2.46 -8.07
C GLN A 78 10.84 -2.99 -6.81
N SER A 79 9.72 -2.39 -6.41
CA SER A 79 8.93 -2.85 -5.27
C SER A 79 8.44 -4.29 -5.43
N LYS A 80 8.03 -4.73 -6.63
CA LYS A 80 7.66 -6.14 -6.87
C LYS A 80 8.82 -7.11 -6.64
N LYS A 81 10.07 -6.70 -6.85
CA LYS A 81 11.24 -7.51 -6.50
C LYS A 81 11.43 -7.53 -4.99
N ASP A 82 11.35 -6.37 -4.36
CA ASP A 82 11.65 -6.19 -2.94
C ASP A 82 10.56 -6.76 -2.02
N VAL A 83 9.32 -6.87 -2.48
CA VAL A 83 8.19 -7.36 -1.67
C VAL A 83 8.44 -8.78 -1.14
N HIS A 84 9.21 -9.58 -1.88
CA HIS A 84 9.64 -10.90 -1.44
C HIS A 84 10.46 -10.84 -0.15
N ARG A 85 11.26 -9.79 0.07
CA ARG A 85 12.03 -9.61 1.32
C ARG A 85 11.13 -9.37 2.53
N VAL A 86 9.96 -8.77 2.30
CA VAL A 86 8.97 -8.46 3.34
C VAL A 86 8.16 -9.71 3.69
N TYR A 87 7.66 -10.44 2.69
CA TYR A 87 6.82 -11.63 2.92
C TYR A 87 7.59 -12.93 3.16
N ASN A 88 8.89 -12.97 2.92
CA ASN A 88 9.68 -14.18 3.17
C ASN A 88 9.85 -14.40 4.69
N LYS A 89 9.04 -15.33 5.22
CA LYS A 89 8.97 -15.75 6.63
C LYS A 89 10.28 -16.36 7.18
N ALA A 90 11.29 -16.58 6.35
CA ALA A 90 12.63 -17.00 6.76
C ALA A 90 13.45 -15.88 7.46
N ASN A 91 13.03 -14.61 7.37
CA ASN A 91 13.65 -13.49 8.07
C ASN A 91 13.28 -13.38 9.56
N ARG A 92 12.71 -14.44 10.17
CA ARG A 92 12.69 -14.57 11.64
C ARG A 92 14.12 -14.83 12.10
N ALA A 93 14.86 -13.78 12.38
CA ALA A 93 16.10 -13.88 13.13
C ALA A 93 15.77 -14.53 14.49
N THR A 94 16.08 -15.82 14.59
CA THR A 94 15.90 -16.58 15.82
C THR A 94 17.12 -16.27 16.67
N PHE A 95 17.02 -15.23 17.49
CA PHE A 95 18.05 -14.96 18.48
C PHE A 95 17.88 -15.98 19.60
N ARG A 96 18.82 -16.94 19.68
CA ARG A 96 19.01 -17.74 20.88
C ARG A 96 19.61 -16.80 21.93
N ILE A 97 18.87 -16.60 23.02
CA ILE A 97 19.42 -15.98 24.22
C ILE A 97 20.17 -17.12 24.92
N GLU A 98 21.50 -17.01 25.00
CA GLU A 98 22.33 -17.80 25.90
C GLU A 98 22.35 -17.18 27.29
#